data_AF-A0A518JPL8-F1
#
_entry.id   AF-A0A518JPL8-F1
#
_cell.length_a   1.000
_cell.length_b   1.000
_cell.length_c   1.000
_cell.angle_alpha   90.00
_cell.angle_beta   90.00
_cell.angle_gamma   90.00
#
_symmetry.space_group_name_H-M   'P 1'
#
loop_
_entity.id
_entity.type
_entity.pdbx_description
1 polymer ?
#
loop_
_entity_poly.entity_id
_entity_poly.type
_entity_poly.pdbx_seq_one_letter_code
_entity_poly.pdbx_strand_id
1 'polypeptide(L)' 'MFVKEKATGDLVRIDRIDQLANPQASEVCGWRQAGEEEQGETQFLKAGLVFPSNEPLPQCWCDPHYQCADEARRCMPTGR' A
#
# COMPACT_ATOMS: atom_id res chain seq x y z
N MET A 1 -8.22 8.83 -1.65
CA MET A 1 -7.59 8.49 -0.35
C MET A 1 -6.19 9.09 -0.30
N PHE A 2 -5.64 9.39 0.88
CA PHE A 2 -4.24 9.80 1.04
C PHE A 2 -3.40 8.71 1.71
N VAL A 3 -2.21 8.48 1.15
CA VAL A 3 -1.13 7.66 1.72
C VAL A 3 0.12 8.53 1.82
N LYS A 4 1.19 8.00 2.40
CA LYS A 4 2.45 8.70 2.55
C LYS A 4 3.59 7.89 1.98
N GLU A 5 4.50 8.54 1.27
CA GLU A 5 5.72 7.90 0.78
C GLU A 5 6.76 7.84 1.88
N LYS A 6 7.32 6.65 2.13
CA LYS A 6 8.31 6.43 3.20
C LYS A 6 9.60 7.22 2.98
N ALA A 7 10.02 7.37 1.73
CA ALA A 7 11.32 7.96 1.39
C ALA A 7 11.37 9.46 1.62
N THR A 8 10.29 10.18 1.28
CA THR A 8 10.23 11.64 1.37
C THR A 8 9.37 12.13 2.54
N GLY A 9 8.42 11.33 3.00
CA GLY A 9 7.39 11.75 3.95
C GLY A 9 6.22 12.51 3.31
N ASP A 10 6.22 12.66 1.99
CA ASP A 10 5.18 13.39 1.27
C ASP A 10 3.87 12.61 1.21
N LEU A 11 2.76 13.35 1.22
CA LEU A 11 1.45 12.76 0.99
C LEU A 11 1.26 12.48 -0.50
N VAL A 12 0.60 11.36 -0.79
CA VAL A 12 0.22 10.95 -2.13
C VAL A 12 -1.29 10.79 -2.16
N ARG A 13 -1.96 11.55 -3.03
CA ARG A 13 -3.38 11.36 -3.33
C ARG A 13 -3.54 10.17 -4.26
N ILE A 14 -4.37 9.22 -3.86
CA ILE A 14 -4.77 8.05 -4.63
C ILE A 14 -6.25 8.15 -4.94
N ASP A 15 -6.59 8.31 -6.22
CA ASP A 15 -7.98 8.38 -6.66
C ASP A 15 -8.60 7.00 -6.89
N ARG A 16 -7.80 6.02 -7.35
CA ARG A 16 -8.26 4.63 -7.56
C ARG A 16 -7.89 3.72 -6.40
N ILE A 17 -8.77 3.67 -5.40
CA ILE A 17 -8.60 2.81 -4.23
C ILE A 17 -8.57 1.32 -4.61
N ASP A 18 -9.33 0.90 -5.63
CA ASP A 18 -9.30 -0.48 -6.12
C ASP A 18 -7.91 -0.88 -6.61
N GLN A 19 -7.16 0.04 -7.22
CA GLN A 19 -5.77 -0.19 -7.63
C GLN A 19 -4.84 -0.29 -6.41
N LEU A 20 -5.06 0.54 -5.39
CA LEU A 20 -4.31 0.47 -4.13
C LEU A 20 -4.61 -0.81 -3.35
N ALA A 21 -5.85 -1.31 -3.38
CA ALA A 21 -6.25 -2.54 -2.69
C ALA A 21 -5.95 -3.81 -3.49
N ASN A 22 -5.67 -3.70 -4.80
CA ASN A 22 -5.36 -4.84 -5.66
C ASN A 22 -3.99 -5.45 -5.34
N PRO A 23 -3.91 -6.66 -4.79
CA PRO A 23 -2.64 -7.30 -4.45
C PRO A 23 -1.83 -7.73 -5.67
N GLN A 24 -2.44 -7.86 -6.85
CA GLN A 24 -1.75 -8.22 -8.09
C GLN A 24 -0.93 -7.06 -8.67
N ALA A 25 -1.23 -5.83 -8.25
CA ALA A 25 -0.51 -4.64 -8.67
C ALA A 25 0.50 -4.24 -7.58
N SER A 26 1.79 -4.24 -7.92
CA SER A 26 2.87 -3.75 -7.05
C SER A 26 2.96 -2.22 -7.00
N GLU A 27 2.32 -1.55 -7.95
CA GLU A 27 2.38 -0.10 -8.16
C GLU A 27 0.97 0.51 -8.22
N VAL A 28 0.88 1.78 -7.84
CA VAL A 28 -0.35 2.57 -7.88
C VAL A 28 -0.07 3.97 -8.41
N CYS A 29 -0.96 4.49 -9.23
CA CYS A 29 -0.87 5.87 -9.69
C CYS A 29 -1.38 6.83 -8.60
N GLY A 30 -0.70 7.96 -8.43
CA GLY A 30 -1.11 8.99 -7.50
C GLY A 30 -0.47 10.34 -7.79
N TRP A 31 -0.91 11.35 -7.04
CA TRP A 31 -0.41 12.71 -7.13
C TRP A 31 0.33 13.04 -5.84
N ARG A 32 1.64 13.31 -5.95
CA ARG A 32 2.43 13.77 -4.82
C ARG A 32 2.01 15.19 -4.45
N GLN A 33 1.78 15.41 -3.16
CA GLN A 33 1.45 16.70 -2.58
C GLN A 33 2.71 17.25 -1.90
N ALA A 34 3.66 17.72 -2.72
CA ALA A 34 4.94 18.26 -2.25
C ALA A 34 5.08 19.72 -2.72
N GLY A 35 5.35 20.63 -1.77
CA GLY A 35 5.47 22.06 -2.06
C GLY A 35 4.11 22.74 -2.28
N GLU A 36 4.11 23.84 -3.04
CA GLU A 36 2.91 24.65 -3.32
C GLU A 36 2.19 24.29 -4.63
N GLU A 37 2.77 23.41 -5.45
CA GLU A 37 2.19 22.98 -6.73
C GLU A 37 1.80 21.49 -6.71
N GLU A 38 0.63 21.17 -7.28
CA GLU A 38 0.22 19.77 -7.47
C GLU A 38 1.10 19.14 -8.56
N GLN A 39 1.96 18.20 -8.17
CA GLN A 39 2.77 17.44 -9.13
C GLN A 39 1.90 16.49 -9.95
N GLY A 40 2.32 16.20 -11.18
CA GLY A 40 1.60 15.29 -12.08
C GLY A 40 1.45 13.87 -11.53
N GLU A 41 0.53 13.10 -12.13
CA GLU A 41 0.31 11.70 -11.80
C GLU A 41 1.62 10.91 -11.98
N THR A 42 2.01 10.18 -10.95
CA THR A 42 3.21 9.35 -10.92
C THR A 42 2.89 7.96 -10.38
N GLN A 43 3.65 6.96 -10.77
CA GLN A 43 3.54 5.59 -10.24
C GLN A 43 4.37 5.45 -8.97
N PHE A 44 3.77 4.87 -7.94
CA PHE A 44 4.40 4.61 -6.65
C PHE A 44 4.40 3.13 -6.34
N LEU A 45 5.56 2.60 -5.92
CA LEU A 45 5.68 1.25 -5.39
C LEU A 45 4.94 1.15 -4.05
N LYS A 46 4.02 0.20 -3.94
CA LYS A 46 3.22 0.00 -2.71
C LYS A 46 4.08 -0.35 -1.50
N ALA A 47 5.19 -1.05 -1.70
CA ALA A 47 6.18 -1.33 -0.65
C ALA A 47 6.79 -0.05 -0.04
N GLY A 48 6.83 1.04 -0.82
CA GLY A 48 7.30 2.36 -0.40
C GLY A 48 6.22 3.25 0.22
N LEU A 49 4.98 2.78 0.32
CA LEU A 49 3.84 3.55 0.85
C LEU A 49 3.44 3.08 2.25
N VAL A 50 2.96 4.02 3.06
CA VAL A 50 2.36 3.81 4.39
C VAL A 50 1.10 4.65 4.54
N PHE A 51 0.30 4.35 5.55
CA PHE A 51 -0.71 5.31 6.00
C PHE A 51 -0.05 6.58 6.54
N PRO A 52 -0.73 7.74 6.53
CA PRO A 52 -0.21 8.97 7.12
C PRO A 52 0.26 8.81 8.59
N SER A 53 -0.35 7.86 9.33
CA SER A 53 0.03 7.44 10.69
C SER A 53 1.38 6.71 10.80
N ASN A 54 2.05 6.40 9.69
CA ASN A 54 3.21 5.49 9.56
C ASN A 54 2.90 3.99 9.66
N GLU A 55 1.64 3.60 9.75
CA GLU A 55 1.28 2.19 9.70
C GLU A 55 1.51 1.62 8.29
N PRO A 56 2.00 0.38 8.16
CA PRO A 56 2.17 -0.25 6.85
C PRO A 56 0.81 -0.48 6.18
N LEU A 57 0.80 -0.53 4.84
CA LEU A 57 -0.39 -0.97 4.11
C LEU A 57 -0.75 -2.42 4.51
N PRO A 58 -2.05 -2.78 4.44
CA PRO A 58 -2.49 -4.15 4.73
C PRO A 58 -1.76 -5.16 3.85
N GLN A 59 -1.34 -6.28 4.43
CA GLN A 59 -0.66 -7.36 3.69
C GLN A 59 -1.56 -7.91 2.56
N CYS A 60 -2.87 -8.00 2.79
CA CYS A 60 -3.83 -8.43 1.77
C CYS A 60 -3.92 -7.49 0.55
N TRP A 61 -3.38 -6.28 0.62
CA TRP A 61 -3.29 -5.34 -0.50
C TRP A 61 -1.95 -5.43 -1.22
N CYS A 62 -0.94 -6.08 -0.63
CA CYS A 62 0.42 -6.13 -1.18
C CYS A 62 0.85 -7.55 -1.58
N ASP A 63 0.17 -8.58 -1.07
CA ASP A 63 0.49 -9.98 -1.30
C ASP A 63 -0.70 -10.73 -1.93
N PRO A 64 -0.57 -11.18 -3.20
CA PRO A 64 -1.53 -12.04 -3.89
C PRO A 64 -1.93 -13.30 -3.13
N HIS A 65 -1.00 -13.86 -2.34
CA HIS A 65 -1.17 -15.15 -1.66
C HIS A 65 -1.55 -14.99 -0.19
N TYR A 66 -1.89 -13.77 0.25
CA TYR A 66 -2.23 -13.48 1.64
C TYR A 66 -3.28 -14.45 2.22
N GLN A 67 -4.32 -14.77 1.44
CA GLN A 67 -5.40 -15.67 1.90
C GLN A 67 -4.91 -17.10 2.08
N CYS A 68 -4.15 -17.63 1.11
CA CYS A 68 -3.58 -18.98 1.20
C CYS A 68 -2.58 -19.10 2.36
N ALA A 69 -1.78 -18.05 2.60
CA ALA A 69 -0.86 -18.00 3.73
C ALA A 69 -1.60 -17.92 5.08
N ASP A 70 -2.74 -17.21 5.16
CA ASP A 70 -3.57 -17.17 6.37
C ASP A 70 -4.18 -18.54 6.68
N GLU A 71 -4.70 -19.22 5.66
CA GLU A 71 -5.24 -20.58 5.79
C GLU A 71 -4.17 -21.58 6.26
N ALA A 72 -2.97 -21.53 5.68
CA ALA A 72 -1.85 -22.36 6.11
C ALA A 72 -1.45 -22.10 7.57
N ARG A 73 -1.48 -20.83 8.01
CA ARG A 73 -1.21 -20.46 9.42
C ARG A 73 -2.30 -20.95 10.38
N ARG A 74 -3.57 -20.91 9.96
CA ARG A 74 -4.71 -21.40 10.77
C ARG A 74 -4.74 -22.92 10.90
N CYS A 75 -4.28 -23.65 9.88
CA CYS A 75 -4.23 -25.11 9.90
C CYS A 75 -3.01 -25.69 10.62
N MET A 76 -2.02 -24.87 10.99
CA MET A 76 -0.91 -25.33 11.82
C MET A 76 -1.41 -25.46 13.27
N PRO A 77 -1.36 -26.65 13.89
CA PRO A 77 -1.70 -26.76 15.30
C PRO A 77 -0.69 -25.92 16.09
N THR A 78 -1.18 -25.05 16.95
CA THR A 78 -0.38 -24.31 17.92
C THR A 78 0.22 -25.33 18.90
N GLY A 79 1.33 -25.92 18.50
CA GLY A 79 2.08 -26.88 19.31
C GLY A 79 3.14 -26.16 20.12
N ARG A 80 2.80 -25.76 21.35
CA ARG A 80 3.51 -26.17 22.57
C ARG A 80 2.73 -25.73 23.80
#